data_AF-A0A2S4M0I0-F1
#
_entry.id   AF-A0A2S4M0I0-F1
#
_cell.length_a   1.000
_cell.length_b   1.000
_cell.length_c   1.000
_cell.angle_alpha   90.00
_cell.angle_beta   90.00
_cell.angle_gamma   90.00
#
_symmetry.space_group_name_H-M   'P 1'
#
loop_
_entity.id
_entity.type
_entity.pdbx_description
1 polymer ?
#
loop_
_entity_poly.entity_id
_entity_poly.type
_entity_poly.pdbx_seq_one_letter_code
_entity_poly.pdbx_strand_id
1 'polypeptide(L)'
;MNDLKAFNQFHDWYLDTIHVTKESETLMLCLYLQERRASVLFVGINRCAVQDFSLQNIVYRIEVLTHGTSHYEKAQQILAKTQRWADNQPGNIARLFSTCGAEIVVEFDSIEIALE
;
A
#
# COMPACT_ATOMS: atom_id res chain seq x y z
N MET A 1 -6.04 9.44 7.82
CA MET A 1 -6.95 9.09 6.70
C MET A 1 -7.23 10.26 5.74
N ASN A 2 -7.12 11.53 6.19
CA ASN A 2 -7.15 12.70 5.29
C ASN A 2 -5.84 12.89 4.51
N ASP A 3 -4.79 12.18 4.90
CA ASP A 3 -3.43 12.41 4.43
C ASP A 3 -3.26 11.97 2.97
N LEU A 4 -3.81 10.82 2.57
CA LEU A 4 -3.79 10.37 1.17
C LEU A 4 -4.47 11.37 0.21
N LYS A 5 -5.55 12.02 0.65
CA LYS A 5 -6.27 13.00 -0.18
C LYS A 5 -5.43 14.26 -0.45
N ALA A 6 -4.56 14.66 0.48
CA ALA A 6 -3.65 15.78 0.29
C ALA A 6 -2.65 15.56 -0.85
N PHE A 7 -2.40 14.30 -1.22
CA PHE A 7 -1.53 13.90 -2.33
C PHE A 7 -2.31 13.43 -3.57
N ASN A 8 -3.63 13.71 -3.65
CA ASN A 8 -4.50 13.18 -4.70
C ASN A 8 -4.38 11.64 -4.84
N GLN A 9 -4.30 10.95 -3.70
CA GLN A 9 -4.10 9.50 -3.62
C GLN A 9 -2.88 9.00 -4.39
N PHE A 10 -1.89 9.86 -4.61
CA PHE A 10 -0.68 9.58 -5.40
C PHE A 10 -0.96 9.24 -6.87
N HIS A 11 -2.07 9.69 -7.45
CA HIS A 11 -2.34 9.51 -8.89
C HIS A 11 -1.19 10.07 -9.74
N ASP A 12 -0.72 9.29 -10.71
CA ASP A 12 0.42 9.54 -11.60
C ASP A 12 1.81 9.59 -10.93
N TRP A 13 1.90 9.31 -9.63
CA TRP A 13 3.20 9.15 -8.97
C TRP A 13 3.83 7.83 -9.38
N TYR A 14 5.16 7.80 -9.41
CA TYR A 14 5.95 6.61 -9.68
C TYR A 14 6.34 5.95 -8.37
N LEU A 15 6.18 4.63 -8.29
CA LEU A 15 6.74 3.80 -7.22
C LEU A 15 8.15 3.37 -7.59
N ASP A 16 9.14 3.78 -6.79
CA ASP A 16 10.53 3.40 -6.99
C ASP A 16 11.07 2.42 -5.94
N THR A 17 10.50 2.44 -4.73
CA THR A 17 11.01 1.66 -3.61
C THR A 17 9.87 0.99 -2.87
N ILE A 18 10.03 -0.31 -2.61
CA ILE A 18 9.23 -1.09 -1.67
C ILE A 18 10.20 -1.60 -0.62
N HIS A 19 10.04 -1.15 0.62
CA HIS A 19 10.92 -1.52 1.73
C HIS A 19 10.11 -2.07 2.89
N VAL A 20 10.52 -3.23 3.42
CA VAL A 20 9.91 -3.84 4.61
C VAL A 20 10.94 -3.84 5.73
N THR A 21 10.56 -3.33 6.89
CA THR A 21 11.39 -3.38 8.10
C THR A 21 10.74 -4.34 9.10
N LYS A 22 11.48 -5.38 9.49
CA LYS A 22 10.99 -6.43 10.38
C LYS A 22 10.89 -5.93 11.83
N GLU A 23 11.78 -5.03 12.22
CA GLU A 23 11.88 -4.49 13.58
C GLU A 23 10.74 -3.54 13.92
N SER A 24 10.18 -2.85 12.92
CA SER A 24 9.07 -1.90 13.07
C SER A 24 7.76 -2.37 12.45
N GLU A 25 7.71 -3.61 11.94
CA GLU A 25 6.54 -4.18 11.26
C GLU A 25 5.94 -3.19 10.24
N THR A 26 6.81 -2.56 9.45
CA THR A 26 6.43 -1.45 8.57
C THR A 26 6.73 -1.80 7.13
N LEU A 27 5.77 -1.55 6.24
CA LEU A 27 5.98 -1.49 4.79
C LEU A 27 6.01 -0.02 4.38
N MET A 28 7.12 0.39 3.76
CA MET A 28 7.30 1.72 3.20
C MET A 28 7.29 1.66 1.68
N LEU A 29 6.50 2.54 1.07
CA LEU A 29 6.49 2.80 -0.37
C LEU A 29 7.06 4.18 -0.61
N CYS A 30 8.19 4.30 -1.30
CA CYS A 30 8.70 5.61 -1.74
C CYS A 30 8.15 5.92 -3.13
N LEU A 31 7.59 7.12 -3.25
CA LEU A 31 6.89 7.59 -4.41
C LEU A 31 7.48 8.93 -4.85
N TYR A 32 7.49 9.18 -6.16
CA TYR A 32 7.85 10.50 -6.68
C TYR A 32 6.93 10.99 -7.80
N LEU A 33 6.81 12.31 -7.91
CA LEU A 33 6.16 12.99 -9.04
C LEU A 33 7.00 14.22 -9.40
N GLN A 34 7.72 14.15 -10.53
CA GLN A 34 8.73 15.13 -10.90
C GLN A 34 9.77 15.26 -9.77
N GLU A 35 9.97 16.47 -9.23
CA GLU A 35 10.91 16.75 -8.14
C GLU A 35 10.34 16.46 -6.73
N ARG A 36 9.05 16.10 -6.63
CA ARG A 36 8.40 15.83 -5.34
C ARG A 36 8.60 14.39 -4.94
N ARG A 37 8.94 14.16 -3.67
CA ARG A 37 9.04 12.83 -3.05
C ARG A 37 8.20 12.72 -1.80
N ALA A 38 7.69 11.52 -1.57
CA ALA A 38 6.96 11.19 -0.36
C ALA A 38 7.02 9.68 -0.14
N SER A 39 7.00 9.30 1.14
CA SER A 39 6.95 7.92 1.57
C SER A 39 5.59 7.63 2.21
N VAL A 40 4.94 6.53 1.80
CA VAL A 40 3.74 5.99 2.44
C VAL A 40 4.15 4.83 3.33
N LEU A 41 3.90 4.94 4.62
CA LEU A 41 4.25 3.94 5.62
C LEU A 41 2.97 3.24 6.10
N PHE A 42 2.92 1.94 5.92
CA PHE A 42 1.93 1.07 6.55
C PHE A 42 2.56 0.46 7.78
N VAL A 43 2.06 0.82 8.97
CA VAL A 43 2.59 0.41 10.27
C VAL A 43 1.74 -0.72 10.84
N GLY A 44 2.39 -1.70 11.47
CA GLY A 44 1.73 -2.89 12.01
C GLY A 44 1.27 -3.83 10.90
N ILE A 45 2.12 -4.06 9.89
CA ILE A 45 1.75 -4.95 8.78
C ILE A 45 1.60 -6.39 9.28
N ASN A 46 0.52 -7.05 8.85
CA ASN A 46 0.33 -8.47 9.11
C ASN A 46 0.48 -9.32 7.85
N ARG A 47 -0.01 -8.79 6.71
CA ARG A 47 0.06 -9.44 5.40
C ARG A 47 0.32 -8.41 4.32
N CYS A 48 1.09 -8.80 3.31
CA CYS A 48 1.36 -7.99 2.14
C CYS A 48 1.48 -8.88 0.91
N ALA A 49 0.91 -8.42 -0.22
CA ALA A 49 1.09 -9.01 -1.53
C ALA A 49 1.51 -7.92 -2.52
N VAL A 50 2.52 -8.23 -3.35
CA VAL A 50 2.90 -7.45 -4.52
C VAL A 50 2.60 -8.30 -5.76
N GLN A 51 1.89 -7.72 -6.73
CA GLN A 51 1.52 -8.37 -7.98
C GLN A 51 1.92 -7.49 -9.16
N ASP A 52 2.15 -8.10 -10.32
CA ASP A 52 2.32 -7.41 -11.61
C ASP A 52 3.43 -6.33 -11.65
N PHE A 53 4.46 -6.47 -10.81
CA PHE A 53 5.61 -5.55 -10.76
C PHE A 53 6.30 -5.46 -12.14
N SER A 54 6.47 -4.24 -12.65
CA SER A 54 6.99 -4.01 -14.01
C SER A 54 8.04 -2.89 -14.05
N LEU A 55 8.61 -2.62 -15.23
CA LEU A 55 9.58 -1.55 -15.44
C LEU A 55 9.00 -0.15 -15.18
N GLN A 56 7.71 0.03 -15.39
CA GLN A 56 6.99 1.26 -15.06
C GLN A 56 6.00 0.95 -13.95
N ASN A 57 6.15 1.61 -12.80
CA ASN A 57 5.22 1.47 -11.68
C ASN A 57 4.53 2.81 -11.44
N ILE A 58 3.50 3.09 -12.24
CA ILE A 58 2.72 4.33 -12.16
C ILE A 58 1.47 4.04 -11.33
N VAL A 59 1.29 4.81 -10.27
CA VAL A 59 0.17 4.69 -9.35
C VAL A 59 -1.09 5.28 -10.00
N TYR A 60 -2.14 4.47 -10.09
CA TYR A 60 -3.49 4.97 -10.38
C TYR A 60 -4.09 5.60 -9.12
N ARG A 61 -4.05 4.91 -7.97
CA ARG A 61 -4.39 5.50 -6.66
C ARG A 61 -3.98 4.57 -5.52
N ILE A 62 -3.73 5.16 -4.36
CA ILE A 62 -3.64 4.44 -3.08
C ILE A 62 -4.92 4.68 -2.27
N GLU A 63 -5.54 3.60 -1.81
CA GLU A 63 -6.83 3.64 -1.13
C GLU A 63 -6.87 2.68 0.06
N VAL A 64 -7.37 3.16 1.20
CA VAL A 64 -7.80 2.29 2.31
C VAL A 64 -9.21 1.81 1.99
N LEU A 65 -9.36 0.50 1.87
CA LEU A 65 -10.58 -0.14 1.38
C LEU A 65 -11.65 -0.20 2.46
N THR A 66 -12.89 0.11 2.07
CA THR A 66 -14.04 0.01 2.98
C THR A 66 -14.53 -1.44 3.06
N HIS A 67 -14.75 -1.93 4.28
CA HIS A 67 -15.31 -3.26 4.53
C HIS A 67 -16.62 -3.50 3.78
N GLY A 68 -16.80 -4.72 3.26
CA GLY A 68 -18.00 -5.13 2.53
C GLY A 68 -18.09 -4.61 1.08
N THR A 69 -17.07 -3.90 0.59
CA THR A 69 -16.98 -3.54 -0.83
C THR A 69 -16.37 -4.69 -1.64
N SER A 70 -16.70 -4.77 -2.93
CA SER A 70 -16.13 -5.78 -3.83
C SER A 70 -14.59 -5.67 -3.95
N HIS A 71 -14.02 -4.47 -3.82
CA HIS A 71 -12.57 -4.27 -3.77
C HIS A 71 -11.96 -4.85 -2.49
N TYR A 72 -12.63 -4.67 -1.35
CA TYR A 72 -12.20 -5.23 -0.07
C TYR A 72 -12.22 -6.76 -0.10
N GLU A 73 -13.29 -7.38 -0.61
CA GLU A 73 -13.40 -8.84 -0.74
C GLU A 73 -12.30 -9.43 -1.63
N LYS A 74 -12.05 -8.80 -2.79
CA LYS A 74 -10.95 -9.20 -3.68
C LYS A 74 -9.59 -9.08 -3.00
N ALA A 75 -9.37 -8.01 -2.25
CA ALA A 75 -8.13 -7.81 -1.49
C ALA A 75 -7.95 -8.90 -0.41
N GLN A 76 -9.01 -9.28 0.28
CA GLN A 76 -8.96 -10.40 1.23
C GLN A 76 -8.59 -11.73 0.56
N GLN A 77 -9.13 -12.01 -0.63
CA GLN A 77 -8.79 -13.22 -1.38
C GLN A 77 -7.32 -13.26 -1.82
N ILE A 78 -6.75 -12.09 -2.15
CA ILE A 78 -5.33 -11.95 -2.47
C ILE A 78 -4.49 -12.23 -1.21
N LEU A 79 -4.80 -11.57 -0.10
CA LEU A 79 -4.09 -11.73 1.18
C LEU A 79 -4.28 -13.11 1.82
N ALA A 80 -5.34 -13.86 1.49
CA ALA A 80 -5.52 -15.23 1.96
C ALA A 80 -4.44 -16.19 1.43
N LYS A 81 -3.72 -15.81 0.38
CA LYS A 81 -2.64 -16.60 -0.23
C LYS A 81 -1.26 -16.25 0.33
N THR A 82 -1.15 -15.25 1.18
CA THR A 82 0.12 -14.79 1.75
C THR A 82 0.33 -15.38 3.13
N GLN A 83 1.59 -15.49 3.54
CA GLN A 83 1.91 -15.81 4.93
C GLN A 83 1.43 -14.68 5.86
N ARG A 84 0.81 -15.06 6.97
CA ARG A 84 0.43 -14.16 8.05
C ARG A 84 1.57 -14.01 9.03
N TRP A 85 1.84 -12.79 9.48
CA TRP A 85 2.88 -12.50 10.45
C TRP A 85 2.47 -12.86 11.89
N ALA A 86 1.26 -12.47 12.30
CA ALA A 86 0.72 -12.70 13.64
C ALA A 86 -0.76 -13.10 13.60
N ASP A 87 -1.20 -13.91 14.57
CA ASP A 87 -2.58 -14.41 14.70
C ASP A 87 -3.56 -13.39 15.32
N ASN A 88 -3.24 -12.10 15.25
CA ASN A 88 -4.09 -11.01 15.71
C ASN A 88 -5.32 -10.78 14.79
N GLN A 89 -6.24 -9.94 15.27
CA GLN A 89 -7.43 -9.57 14.49
C GLN A 89 -7.03 -8.90 13.17
N PRO A 90 -7.81 -9.08 12.09
CA PRO A 90 -7.50 -8.48 10.79
C PRO A 90 -7.55 -6.95 10.89
N GLY A 91 -6.45 -6.32 10.49
CA GLY A 91 -6.33 -4.85 10.44
C GLY A 91 -7.07 -4.22 9.26
N ASN A 92 -6.78 -2.95 9.03
CA ASN A 92 -7.22 -2.23 7.84
C ASN A 92 -6.60 -2.86 6.59
N ILE A 93 -7.29 -2.77 5.45
CA ILE A 93 -6.74 -3.20 4.16
C ILE A 93 -6.59 -1.99 3.25
N ALA A 94 -5.41 -1.81 2.69
CA ALA A 94 -5.13 -0.80 1.68
C ALA A 94 -4.68 -1.47 0.40
N ARG A 95 -4.94 -0.77 -0.70
CA ARG A 95 -4.49 -1.17 -2.02
C ARG A 95 -3.87 0.02 -2.75
N LEU A 96 -2.69 -0.23 -3.32
CA LEU A 96 -2.14 0.58 -4.40
C LEU A 96 -2.62 -0.05 -5.70
N PHE A 97 -3.46 0.69 -6.41
CA PHE A 97 -3.87 0.39 -7.77
C PHE A 97 -2.87 1.01 -8.74
N SER A 98 -2.48 0.27 -9.78
CA SER A 98 -1.55 0.73 -10.78
C SER A 98 -2.26 1.13 -12.07
N THR A 99 -1.78 2.20 -12.69
CA THR A 99 -2.03 2.47 -14.12
C THR A 99 -1.16 1.53 -14.95
N CYS A 100 0.07 1.29 -14.48
CA CYS A 100 1.02 0.33 -15.05
C CYS A 100 1.94 -0.17 -13.93
N GLY A 101 2.26 -1.48 -13.94
CA GLY A 101 3.16 -2.09 -12.98
C GLY A 101 2.47 -2.54 -11.69
N ALA A 102 3.18 -2.36 -10.57
CA ALA A 102 2.90 -3.03 -9.32
C ALA A 102 1.52 -2.71 -8.72
N GLU A 103 0.75 -3.75 -8.45
CA GLU A 103 -0.41 -3.71 -7.57
C GLU A 103 0.02 -4.20 -6.19
N ILE A 104 -0.30 -3.45 -5.14
CA ILE A 104 0.10 -3.81 -3.77
C ILE A 104 -1.13 -3.86 -2.88
N VAL A 105 -1.32 -4.96 -2.16
CA VAL A 105 -2.36 -5.13 -1.15
C VAL A 105 -1.72 -5.35 0.21
N VAL A 106 -2.14 -4.58 1.21
CA VAL A 106 -1.53 -4.57 2.55
C VAL A 106 -2.61 -4.65 3.61
N GLU A 107 -2.43 -5.54 4.58
CA GLU A 107 -3.14 -5.53 5.86
C GLU A 107 -2.25 -4.89 6.93
N PHE A 108 -2.77 -3.86 7.61
CA PHE A 108 -1.99 -2.98 8.49
C PHE A 108 -2.86 -2.35 9.59
N ASP A 109 -2.22 -1.77 10.60
CA ASP A 109 -2.92 -1.08 11.70
C ASP A 109 -3.15 0.40 11.39
N SER A 110 -2.08 1.12 11.00
CA SER A 110 -2.16 2.56 10.71
C SER A 110 -1.30 2.99 9.51
N ILE A 111 -1.64 4.13 8.92
CA ILE A 111 -0.96 4.68 7.74
C ILE A 111 -0.40 6.08 8.06
N GLU A 112 0.84 6.30 7.66
CA GLU A 112 1.55 7.56 7.80
C GLU A 112 2.12 8.01 6.44
N ILE A 113 2.30 9.32 6.27
CA ILE A 113 2.94 9.88 5.08
C ILE A 113 4.08 10.80 5.53
N ALA A 114 5.29 10.53 5.05
CA ALA A 114 6.46 11.36 5.27
C ALA A 114 6.85 12.09 3.98
N LEU A 115 7.19 13.38 4.10
CA LEU A 115 7.78 14.16 3.00
C LEU A 115 9.30 13.99 3.02
N GLU A 116 9.90 14.00 1.84
CA GLU A 116 11.35 14.06 1.64
C GLU A 116 11.79 15.40 1.06
#